data_AF-S2J617-F1
#
_entry.id   AF-S2J617-F1
#
_cell.length_a   1.000
_cell.length_b   1.000
_cell.length_c   1.000
_cell.angle_alpha   90.00
_cell.angle_beta   90.00
_cell.angle_gamma   90.00
#
_symmetry.space_group_name_H-M   'P 1'
#
loop_
_entity.id
_entity.type
_entity.pdbx_description
1 polymer ?
#
loop_
_entity_poly.entity_id
_entity_poly.type
_entity_poly.pdbx_seq_one_letter_code
_entity_poly.pdbx_strand_id
1 'polypeptide(L)'
;MTTSIHQTLKSFLESLQLEQYHQAFIDAGATDQDLGQIVQFTEQELSEFLAALNMLPFHSIKFKKAVRELNSSHQLQERLTTVTMTTANDTTIPSTEEFIIANATIYGKKTSRALTSYEEAINRASIQLALENPLLISKKGDLFDLAKKKLLEEGYRYKRGSSRSKLKEKTITPPKSLTHLQHHSHHQDDTQQRAIMMKRQENAQRLSEQRLEKIESLQQQVDHAIQSRQATENQLAQSSTCRDTLAQLAMEAELIRYEETKIKLTKEISKLKAQERKHQWYKRRKMKRSASNTSQYTDEGFSSQPSSYFEEDSFHHAISSNCTASLSTTSSQSLNVGFSVYKPLSPTSSYSASYPSSQEYNDNDNDDDDDRLTLQSRNSVSSQSSTTTISNLLCCSRESDVRASSIHRFDR
;
A
#
# COMPACT_ATOMS: atom_id res chain seq x y z
N MET A 1 -18.61 -29.90 10.97
CA MET A 1 -17.83 -30.58 12.01
C MET A 1 -17.13 -29.50 12.82
N THR A 2 -17.59 -29.28 14.04
CA THR A 2 -17.10 -28.25 14.98
C THR A 2 -15.91 -28.80 15.75
N THR A 3 -14.68 -28.55 15.28
CA THR A 3 -13.45 -28.86 16.02
C THR A 3 -13.14 -27.75 17.02
N SER A 4 -13.93 -27.69 18.11
CA SER A 4 -13.75 -26.76 19.23
C SER A 4 -13.32 -27.54 20.48
N ILE A 5 -12.24 -28.32 20.40
CA ILE A 5 -11.73 -29.08 21.55
C ILE A 5 -10.21 -28.99 21.56
N HIS A 6 -9.71 -28.07 22.39
CA HIS A 6 -8.32 -27.96 22.85
C HIS A 6 -7.24 -28.27 21.82
N GLN A 7 -7.02 -27.34 20.89
CA GLN A 7 -5.85 -27.41 20.03
C GLN A 7 -4.60 -27.19 20.89
N THR A 8 -3.75 -28.21 21.01
CA THR A 8 -2.47 -28.10 21.71
C THR A 8 -1.48 -27.32 20.86
N LEU A 9 -0.50 -26.67 21.50
CA LEU A 9 0.58 -25.96 20.78
C LEU A 9 1.24 -26.87 19.73
N LYS A 10 1.55 -28.12 20.10
CA LYS A 10 2.10 -29.11 19.16
C LYS A 10 1.21 -29.33 17.93
N SER A 11 -0.07 -29.63 18.12
CA SER A 11 -1.00 -29.88 17.00
C SER A 11 -1.20 -28.64 16.12
N PHE A 12 -1.12 -27.45 16.73
CA PHE A 12 -1.17 -26.19 16.00
C PHE A 12 0.07 -26.00 15.12
N LEU A 13 1.27 -26.26 15.65
CA LEU A 13 2.52 -26.19 14.89
C LEU A 13 2.57 -27.23 13.76
N GLU A 14 2.13 -28.47 14.00
CA GLU A 14 2.02 -29.52 12.98
C GLU A 14 1.10 -29.10 11.82
N SER A 15 -0.06 -28.49 12.13
CA SER A 15 -0.99 -27.98 11.11
C SER A 15 -0.37 -26.90 10.21
N LEU A 16 0.63 -26.18 10.73
CA LEU A 16 1.37 -25.15 10.02
C LEU A 16 2.67 -25.67 9.41
N GLN A 17 3.02 -26.95 9.55
CA GLN A 17 4.31 -27.51 9.15
C GLN A 17 5.48 -26.76 9.82
N LEU A 18 5.32 -26.43 11.10
CA LEU A 18 6.28 -25.70 11.95
C LEU A 18 6.66 -26.52 13.20
N GLU A 19 6.43 -27.84 13.19
CA GLU A 19 6.73 -28.75 14.29
C GLU A 19 8.19 -28.73 14.75
N GLN A 20 9.12 -28.38 13.85
CA GLN A 20 10.55 -28.24 14.18
C GLN A 20 10.83 -27.16 15.22
N TYR A 21 9.91 -26.22 15.43
CA TYR A 21 10.01 -25.19 16.46
C TYR A 21 9.43 -25.62 17.81
N HIS A 22 8.71 -26.75 17.89
CA HIS A 22 8.03 -27.15 19.13
C HIS A 22 8.99 -27.22 20.32
N GLN A 23 10.16 -27.83 20.15
CA GLN A 23 11.18 -27.89 21.20
C GLN A 23 11.65 -26.49 21.65
N ALA A 24 11.81 -25.55 20.72
CA ALA A 24 12.21 -24.18 21.06
C ALA A 24 11.14 -23.47 21.91
N PHE A 25 9.85 -23.71 21.67
CA PHE A 25 8.78 -23.20 22.54
C PHE A 25 8.87 -23.81 23.94
N ILE A 26 9.12 -25.13 24.05
CA ILE A 26 9.30 -25.80 25.35
C ILE A 26 10.52 -25.26 26.09
N ASP A 27 11.65 -25.08 25.40
CA ASP A 27 12.88 -24.55 25.97
C ASP A 27 12.71 -23.09 26.44
N ALA A 28 11.83 -22.33 25.79
CA ALA A 28 11.43 -20.98 26.21
C ALA A 28 10.40 -20.97 27.35
N GLY A 29 10.03 -22.14 27.88
CA GLY A 29 9.11 -22.29 29.01
C GLY A 29 7.62 -22.33 28.65
N ALA A 30 7.27 -22.39 27.36
CA ALA A 30 5.88 -22.58 26.96
C ALA A 30 5.49 -24.07 27.06
N THR A 31 4.23 -24.33 27.39
CA THR A 31 3.65 -25.68 27.43
C THR A 31 2.65 -25.87 26.30
N ASP A 32 2.23 -27.13 26.07
CA ASP A 32 1.20 -27.44 25.07
C ASP A 32 -0.16 -26.78 25.34
N GLN A 33 -0.39 -26.28 26.57
CA GLN A 33 -1.62 -25.61 26.98
C GLN A 33 -1.54 -24.08 26.81
N ASP A 34 -0.36 -23.51 26.59
CA ASP A 34 -0.16 -22.06 26.57
C ASP A 34 -0.52 -21.40 25.22
N LEU A 35 -1.01 -22.18 24.26
CA LEU A 35 -1.48 -21.64 22.98
C LEU A 35 -2.54 -20.54 23.19
N GLY A 36 -3.44 -20.71 24.16
CA GLY A 36 -4.44 -19.70 24.51
C GLY A 36 -3.85 -18.37 24.99
N GLN A 37 -2.71 -18.41 25.68
CA GLN A 37 -2.01 -17.20 26.15
C GLN A 37 -1.25 -16.54 24.99
N ILE A 38 -0.57 -17.34 24.15
CA ILE A 38 0.17 -16.86 22.98
C ILE A 38 -0.76 -16.12 22.00
N VAL A 39 -2.02 -16.55 21.89
CA VAL A 39 -3.03 -15.90 21.03
C VAL A 39 -3.44 -14.51 21.51
N GLN A 40 -3.24 -14.21 22.80
CA GLN A 40 -3.53 -12.91 23.40
C GLN A 40 -2.38 -11.91 23.27
N PHE A 41 -1.19 -12.34 22.81
CA PHE A 41 -0.05 -11.44 22.65
C PHE A 41 -0.37 -10.32 21.66
N THR A 42 0.13 -9.12 21.96
CA THR A 42 0.15 -8.02 21.00
C THR A 42 1.08 -8.37 19.82
N GLU A 43 0.92 -7.69 18.69
CA GLU A 43 1.78 -7.92 17.53
C GLU A 43 3.26 -7.67 17.83
N GLN A 44 3.55 -6.73 18.73
CA GLN A 44 4.92 -6.46 19.19
C GLN A 44 5.46 -7.60 20.05
N GLU A 45 4.76 -7.98 21.12
CA GLU A 45 5.17 -9.08 22.02
C GLU A 45 5.35 -10.40 21.24
N LEU A 46 4.42 -10.70 20.33
CA LEU A 46 4.50 -11.88 19.48
C LEU A 46 5.71 -11.81 18.53
N SER A 47 6.09 -10.62 18.07
CA SER A 47 7.29 -10.44 17.25
C SER A 47 8.57 -10.70 18.04
N GLU A 48 8.66 -10.14 19.24
CA GLU A 48 9.81 -10.30 20.15
C GLU A 48 9.95 -11.75 20.60
N PHE A 49 8.84 -12.39 20.98
CA PHE A 49 8.79 -13.79 21.36
C PHE A 49 9.27 -14.72 20.24
N LEU A 50 8.76 -14.57 19.01
CA LEU A 50 9.19 -15.39 17.87
C LEU A 50 10.65 -15.13 17.47
N ALA A 51 11.15 -13.91 17.69
CA ALA A 51 12.56 -13.60 17.49
C ALA A 51 13.45 -14.31 18.52
N ALA A 52 13.02 -14.39 19.79
CA ALA A 52 13.74 -15.12 20.84
C ALA A 52 13.80 -16.63 20.57
N LEU A 53 12.78 -17.19 19.90
CA LEU A 53 12.77 -18.59 19.44
C LEU A 53 13.67 -18.86 18.22
N ASN A 54 14.38 -17.84 17.71
CA ASN A 54 15.17 -17.90 16.48
C ASN A 54 14.35 -18.39 15.27
N MET A 55 13.06 -18.03 15.23
CA MET A 55 12.19 -18.44 14.14
C MET A 55 12.52 -17.64 12.87
N LEU A 56 12.67 -18.36 11.75
CA LEU A 56 12.97 -17.72 10.46
C LEU A 56 11.85 -16.74 10.07
N PRO A 57 12.15 -15.60 9.41
CA PRO A 57 11.15 -14.58 9.10
C PRO A 57 9.89 -15.10 8.39
N PHE A 58 10.05 -16.02 7.43
CA PHE A 58 8.93 -16.62 6.70
C PHE A 58 8.03 -17.48 7.58
N HIS A 59 8.61 -18.22 8.53
CA HIS A 59 7.88 -19.03 9.49
C HIS A 59 7.16 -18.16 10.50
N SER A 60 7.81 -17.09 10.97
CA SER A 60 7.20 -16.11 11.87
C SER A 60 5.97 -15.44 11.24
N ILE A 61 6.04 -15.10 9.95
CA ILE A 61 4.88 -14.57 9.21
C ILE A 61 3.74 -15.59 9.15
N LYS A 62 4.06 -16.86 8.81
CA LYS A 62 3.07 -17.95 8.74
C LYS A 62 2.39 -18.17 10.09
N PHE A 63 3.17 -18.22 11.18
CA PHE A 63 2.68 -18.37 12.55
C PHE A 63 1.80 -17.19 12.97
N LYS A 64 2.25 -15.95 12.81
CA LYS A 64 1.48 -14.73 13.12
C LYS A 64 0.15 -14.67 12.37
N LYS A 65 0.12 -15.11 11.11
CA LYS A 65 -1.12 -15.18 10.33
C LYS A 65 -2.10 -16.17 10.97
N ALA A 66 -1.64 -17.38 11.30
CA ALA A 66 -2.48 -18.40 11.91
C ALA A 66 -2.99 -17.99 13.30
N VAL A 67 -2.17 -17.34 14.13
CA VAL A 67 -2.59 -16.82 15.44
C VAL A 67 -3.70 -15.77 15.31
N ARG A 68 -3.61 -14.86 14.33
CA ARG A 68 -4.67 -13.87 14.05
C ARG A 68 -5.99 -14.52 13.64
N GLU A 69 -5.93 -15.58 12.85
CA GLU A 69 -7.11 -16.35 12.42
C GLU A 69 -7.77 -17.08 13.59
N LEU A 70 -6.96 -17.61 14.51
CA LEU A 70 -7.43 -18.28 15.72
C LEU A 70 -8.07 -17.30 16.71
N ASN A 71 -7.48 -16.11 16.90
CA ASN A 71 -8.06 -15.04 17.72
C ASN A 71 -9.42 -14.55 17.16
N SER A 72 -9.50 -14.40 15.83
CA SER A 72 -10.75 -14.01 15.15
C SER A 72 -11.87 -15.03 15.37
N SER A 73 -11.52 -16.31 15.50
CA SER A 73 -12.48 -17.38 15.78
C SER A 73 -12.93 -17.40 17.25
N HIS A 74 -12.03 -17.13 18.19
CA HIS A 74 -12.35 -17.06 19.63
C HIS A 74 -13.25 -15.87 20.00
N GLN A 75 -13.02 -14.69 19.42
CA GLN A 75 -13.86 -13.50 19.64
C GLN A 75 -15.32 -13.69 19.19
N LEU A 76 -15.55 -14.54 18.18
CA LEU A 76 -16.89 -14.86 17.71
C LEU A 76 -17.62 -15.82 18.66
N GLN A 77 -16.88 -16.71 19.35
CA GLN A 77 -17.47 -17.70 20.25
C GLN A 77 -17.87 -17.09 21.60
N GLU A 78 -17.08 -16.15 22.15
CA GLU A 78 -17.43 -15.45 23.40
C GLU A 78 -18.62 -14.50 23.25
N ARG A 79 -18.85 -13.94 22.05
CA ARG A 79 -19.98 -13.05 21.77
C ARG A 79 -21.33 -13.77 21.68
N LEU A 80 -21.36 -15.08 21.46
CA LEU A 80 -22.61 -15.85 21.49
C LEU A 80 -22.99 -16.33 22.90
N THR A 81 -22.03 -16.49 23.81
CA THR A 81 -22.30 -17.02 25.15
C THR A 81 -22.79 -15.98 26.17
N THR A 82 -22.59 -14.68 25.91
CA THR A 82 -22.95 -13.59 26.83
C THR A 82 -24.42 -13.13 26.76
N VAL A 83 -25.26 -13.73 25.90
CA VAL A 83 -26.65 -13.27 25.70
C VAL A 83 -27.67 -13.96 26.61
N THR A 84 -27.29 -14.98 27.39
CA THR A 84 -28.27 -15.81 28.12
C THR A 84 -28.62 -15.38 29.54
N MET A 85 -28.01 -14.33 30.10
CA MET A 85 -28.23 -13.96 31.51
C MET A 85 -28.13 -12.45 31.75
N THR A 86 -29.18 -11.69 31.41
CA THR A 86 -29.55 -10.46 32.14
C THR A 86 -30.95 -10.00 31.75
N THR A 87 -31.91 -10.33 32.61
CA THR A 87 -33.23 -9.70 32.67
C THR A 87 -33.14 -8.33 33.33
N ALA A 88 -33.96 -7.40 32.81
CA ALA A 88 -34.39 -6.14 33.41
C ALA A 88 -33.32 -5.04 33.56
N ASN A 89 -33.37 -4.04 32.67
CA ASN A 89 -33.62 -2.64 33.07
C ASN A 89 -33.87 -1.75 31.85
N ASP A 90 -34.83 -0.86 32.04
CA ASP A 90 -35.39 0.11 31.11
C ASP A 90 -34.36 1.18 30.71
N THR A 91 -33.78 1.02 29.53
CA THR A 91 -33.03 2.04 28.78
C THR A 91 -33.14 1.56 27.35
N THR A 92 -33.83 2.30 26.48
CA THR A 92 -34.08 2.00 25.05
C THR A 92 -32.92 1.22 24.42
N ILE A 93 -32.99 -0.10 24.56
CA ILE A 93 -32.07 -1.04 23.94
C ILE A 93 -32.47 -0.96 22.47
N PRO A 94 -31.54 -0.65 21.54
CA PRO A 94 -31.86 -0.73 20.13
C PRO A 94 -32.49 -2.11 19.95
N SER A 95 -33.72 -2.13 19.44
CA SER A 95 -34.44 -3.37 19.21
C SER A 95 -33.48 -4.35 18.51
N THR A 96 -33.59 -5.65 18.78
CA THR A 96 -32.69 -6.64 18.15
C THR A 96 -32.63 -6.43 16.63
N GLU A 97 -33.73 -5.96 16.04
CA GLU A 97 -33.85 -5.47 14.67
C GLU A 97 -32.94 -4.27 14.33
N GLU A 98 -32.97 -3.17 15.10
CA GLU A 98 -32.09 -2.02 14.90
C GLU A 98 -30.60 -2.40 14.96
N PHE A 99 -30.24 -3.28 15.90
CA PHE A 99 -28.88 -3.80 15.98
C PHE A 99 -28.49 -4.57 14.71
N ILE A 100 -29.39 -5.43 14.22
CA ILE A 100 -29.19 -6.16 12.96
C ILE A 100 -29.04 -5.19 11.79
N ILE A 101 -29.93 -4.19 11.67
CA ILE A 101 -29.90 -3.17 10.61
C ILE A 101 -28.57 -2.41 10.61
N ALA A 102 -28.15 -1.92 11.78
CA ALA A 102 -26.91 -1.18 11.93
C ALA A 102 -25.70 -2.03 11.53
N ASN A 103 -25.66 -3.32 11.91
CA ASN A 103 -24.53 -4.19 11.62
C ASN A 103 -24.53 -4.71 10.17
N ALA A 104 -25.69 -5.03 9.60
CA ALA A 104 -25.86 -5.54 8.24
C ALA A 104 -25.68 -4.47 7.14
N THR A 105 -25.73 -3.18 7.49
CA THR A 105 -25.45 -2.08 6.57
C THR A 105 -24.01 -2.18 6.02
N ILE A 106 -23.84 -2.22 4.70
CA ILE A 106 -22.54 -2.41 4.04
C ILE A 106 -21.88 -1.06 3.73
N TYR A 107 -22.62 -0.14 3.10
CA TYR A 107 -22.16 1.19 2.68
C TYR A 107 -22.77 2.30 3.54
N GLY A 108 -22.09 3.43 3.67
CA GLY A 108 -22.67 4.65 4.29
C GLY A 108 -22.46 4.83 5.79
N LYS A 109 -21.87 3.88 6.51
CA LYS A 109 -21.80 3.90 7.99
C LYS A 109 -21.14 5.14 8.63
N LYS A 110 -20.23 5.80 7.91
CA LYS A 110 -19.44 6.95 8.42
C LYS A 110 -19.35 8.11 7.44
N THR A 111 -20.12 8.08 6.36
CA THR A 111 -20.04 9.10 5.29
C THR A 111 -21.37 9.82 5.17
N SER A 112 -21.30 11.15 5.06
CA SER A 112 -22.46 12.00 4.78
C SER A 112 -22.81 12.07 3.28
N ARG A 113 -22.05 11.37 2.43
CA ARG A 113 -22.33 11.32 0.99
C ARG A 113 -23.64 10.57 0.74
N ALA A 114 -24.45 11.09 -0.18
CA ALA A 114 -25.56 10.33 -0.74
C ALA A 114 -25.08 9.00 -1.32
N LEU A 115 -25.79 7.93 -0.98
CA LEU A 115 -25.52 6.60 -1.52
C LEU A 115 -25.95 6.53 -2.98
N THR A 116 -25.23 5.75 -3.76
CA THR A 116 -25.64 5.41 -5.12
C THR A 116 -26.80 4.41 -5.07
N SER A 117 -27.61 4.36 -6.13
CA SER A 117 -28.71 3.40 -6.24
C SER A 117 -28.27 1.94 -6.03
N TYR A 118 -27.04 1.58 -6.41
CA TYR A 118 -26.47 0.24 -6.16
C TYR A 118 -26.18 0.03 -4.67
N GLU A 119 -25.53 0.99 -4.03
CA GLU A 119 -25.17 0.91 -2.60
C GLU A 119 -26.42 0.81 -1.71
N GLU A 120 -27.47 1.58 -2.02
CA GLU A 120 -28.77 1.49 -1.33
C GLU A 120 -29.42 0.13 -1.51
N ALA A 121 -29.43 -0.39 -2.74
CA ALA A 121 -30.04 -1.67 -3.05
C ALA A 121 -29.29 -2.84 -2.38
N ILE A 122 -27.96 -2.78 -2.32
CA ILE A 122 -27.15 -3.75 -1.58
C ILE A 122 -27.45 -3.68 -0.08
N ASN A 123 -27.51 -2.48 0.51
CA ASN A 123 -27.84 -2.32 1.92
C ASN A 123 -29.22 -2.90 2.24
N ARG A 124 -30.24 -2.66 1.39
CA ARG A 124 -31.57 -3.26 1.58
C ARG A 124 -31.52 -4.79 1.53
N ALA A 125 -30.83 -5.35 0.55
CA ALA A 125 -30.71 -6.81 0.40
C ALA A 125 -29.95 -7.45 1.57
N SER A 126 -28.85 -6.83 2.03
CA SER A 126 -28.06 -7.34 3.16
C SER A 126 -28.82 -7.26 4.47
N ILE A 127 -29.57 -6.18 4.71
CA ILE A 127 -30.42 -6.04 5.89
C ILE A 127 -31.48 -7.15 5.92
N GLN A 128 -32.20 -7.37 4.82
CA GLN A 128 -33.21 -8.42 4.76
C GLN A 128 -32.62 -9.81 5.03
N LEU A 129 -31.50 -10.15 4.40
CA LEU A 129 -30.82 -11.42 4.63
C LEU A 129 -30.34 -11.58 6.08
N ALA A 130 -29.90 -10.50 6.72
CA ALA A 130 -29.47 -10.52 8.11
C ALA A 130 -30.65 -10.57 9.10
N LEU A 131 -31.81 -10.03 8.75
CA LEU A 131 -33.04 -10.18 9.52
C LEU A 131 -33.57 -11.62 9.44
N GLU A 132 -33.48 -12.25 8.27
CA GLU A 132 -33.81 -13.67 8.09
C GLU A 132 -32.80 -14.60 8.79
N ASN A 133 -31.51 -14.27 8.72
CA ASN A 133 -30.44 -15.04 9.34
C ASN A 133 -29.40 -14.13 10.02
N PRO A 134 -29.55 -13.87 11.34
CA PRO A 134 -28.66 -12.97 12.08
C PRO A 134 -27.19 -13.44 12.13
N LEU A 135 -26.92 -14.73 11.93
CA LEU A 135 -25.54 -15.26 11.95
C LEU A 135 -24.69 -14.72 10.79
N LEU A 136 -25.31 -14.29 9.69
CA LEU A 136 -24.62 -13.72 8.54
C LEU A 136 -23.90 -12.40 8.86
N ILE A 137 -24.31 -11.69 9.91
CA ILE A 137 -23.65 -10.46 10.37
C ILE A 137 -22.17 -10.70 10.70
N SER A 138 -21.86 -11.87 11.27
CA SER A 138 -20.48 -12.26 11.60
C SER A 138 -19.61 -12.48 10.35
N LYS A 139 -20.23 -12.88 9.23
CA LYS A 139 -19.57 -13.19 7.96
C LYS A 139 -19.93 -12.14 6.93
N LYS A 140 -19.46 -10.91 7.14
CA LYS A 140 -19.80 -9.77 6.28
C LYS A 140 -19.47 -9.99 4.80
N GLY A 141 -18.41 -10.75 4.49
CA GLY A 141 -18.06 -11.14 3.12
C GLY A 141 -19.16 -11.98 2.46
N ASP A 142 -19.54 -13.09 3.10
CA ASP A 142 -20.61 -13.98 2.61
C ASP A 142 -21.95 -13.24 2.51
N LEU A 143 -22.28 -12.41 3.51
CA LEU A 143 -23.48 -11.58 3.50
C LEU A 143 -23.51 -10.63 2.29
N PHE A 144 -22.37 -10.04 1.94
CA PHE A 144 -22.25 -9.14 0.79
C PHE A 144 -22.42 -9.89 -0.54
N ASP A 145 -21.86 -11.09 -0.67
CA ASP A 145 -22.01 -11.88 -1.89
C ASP A 145 -23.42 -12.45 -2.05
N LEU A 146 -24.07 -12.87 -0.95
CA LEU A 146 -25.48 -13.23 -0.94
C LEU A 146 -26.37 -12.04 -1.29
N ALA A 147 -26.08 -10.84 -0.76
CA ALA A 147 -26.82 -9.62 -1.10
C ALA A 147 -26.71 -9.27 -2.58
N LYS A 148 -25.52 -9.41 -3.20
CA LYS A 148 -25.35 -9.25 -4.65
C LYS A 148 -26.17 -10.27 -5.44
N LYS A 149 -26.14 -11.54 -5.00
CA LYS A 149 -26.89 -12.62 -5.65
C LYS A 149 -28.40 -12.33 -5.60
N LYS A 150 -28.93 -12.02 -4.42
CA LYS A 150 -30.34 -11.63 -4.22
C LYS A 150 -30.74 -10.44 -5.09
N LEU A 151 -29.90 -9.42 -5.13
CA LEU A 151 -30.09 -8.22 -5.96
C LEU A 151 -30.15 -8.53 -7.46
N LEU A 152 -29.32 -9.46 -7.96
CA LEU A 152 -29.38 -9.92 -9.35
C LEU A 152 -30.60 -10.80 -9.64
N GLU A 153 -31.01 -11.66 -8.71
CA GLU A 153 -32.22 -12.48 -8.80
C GLU A 153 -33.49 -11.61 -8.84
N GLU A 154 -33.51 -10.51 -8.09
CA GLU A 154 -34.56 -9.47 -8.14
C GLU A 154 -34.52 -8.64 -9.43
N GLY A 155 -33.58 -8.90 -10.33
CA GLY A 155 -33.49 -8.27 -11.65
C GLY A 155 -32.81 -6.91 -11.65
N TYR A 156 -32.02 -6.59 -10.62
CA TYR A 156 -31.25 -5.35 -10.62
C TYR A 156 -30.28 -5.32 -11.80
N ARG A 157 -30.36 -4.24 -12.59
CA ARG A 157 -29.49 -4.03 -13.75
C ARG A 157 -28.42 -3.02 -13.39
N TYR A 158 -27.16 -3.41 -13.52
CA TYR A 158 -26.06 -2.47 -13.42
C TYR A 158 -26.23 -1.35 -14.44
N LYS A 159 -26.05 -0.11 -13.99
CA LYS A 159 -25.97 1.04 -14.87
C LYS A 159 -24.73 0.85 -15.75
N ARG A 160 -24.93 0.35 -16.97
CA ARG A 160 -23.86 0.25 -17.96
C ARG A 160 -23.35 1.66 -18.20
N GLY A 161 -22.08 1.90 -17.89
CA GLY A 161 -21.47 3.20 -18.17
C GLY A 161 -21.73 3.56 -19.62
N SER A 162 -22.29 4.74 -19.87
CA SER A 162 -22.35 5.25 -21.24
C SER A 162 -20.91 5.37 -21.70
N SER A 163 -20.51 4.55 -22.68
CA SER A 163 -19.13 4.58 -23.17
C SER A 163 -18.81 6.00 -23.58
N ARG A 164 -17.83 6.61 -22.92
CA ARG A 164 -17.38 7.98 -23.20
C ARG A 164 -16.76 8.10 -24.60
N SER A 165 -16.64 7.00 -25.36
CA SER A 165 -16.02 6.94 -26.68
C SER A 165 -16.96 7.22 -27.85
N LYS A 166 -18.23 7.57 -27.63
CA LYS A 166 -19.16 7.92 -28.72
C LYS A 166 -19.71 9.33 -28.58
N LEU A 167 -18.81 10.31 -28.51
CA LEU A 167 -19.10 11.66 -28.99
C LEU A 167 -19.10 11.62 -30.54
N LYS A 168 -20.01 10.84 -31.13
CA LYS A 168 -20.40 11.06 -32.52
C LYS A 168 -21.45 12.14 -32.47
N GLU A 169 -20.97 13.35 -32.73
CA GLU A 169 -21.73 14.54 -33.10
C GLU A 169 -22.95 14.12 -33.92
N LYS A 170 -24.14 14.12 -33.28
CA LYS A 170 -25.40 14.03 -34.00
C LYS A 170 -25.69 15.42 -34.56
N THR A 171 -24.98 15.79 -35.62
CA THR A 171 -25.52 16.78 -36.56
C THR A 171 -26.64 16.09 -37.33
N ILE A 172 -27.87 16.43 -36.94
CA ILE A 172 -29.06 16.13 -37.71
C ILE A 172 -29.04 17.10 -38.89
N THR A 173 -28.45 16.69 -40.01
CA THR A 173 -28.68 17.33 -41.32
C THR A 173 -28.96 16.25 -42.37
N PRO A 174 -30.00 16.44 -43.22
CA PRO A 174 -30.44 15.42 -44.17
C PRO A 174 -29.52 15.36 -45.41
N PRO A 175 -29.55 14.25 -46.17
CA PRO A 175 -28.57 13.96 -47.20
C PRO A 175 -28.89 14.71 -48.49
N LYS A 176 -27.94 15.50 -48.99
CA LYS A 176 -27.91 15.91 -50.39
C LYS A 176 -26.48 15.77 -50.95
N SER A 177 -26.40 14.88 -51.93
CA SER A 177 -25.49 14.86 -53.10
C SER A 177 -23.98 15.09 -52.89
N LEU A 178 -23.24 14.01 -53.14
CA LEU A 178 -22.11 13.87 -54.06
C LEU A 178 -21.15 15.06 -54.29
N THR A 179 -19.86 14.69 -54.23
CA THR A 179 -18.67 15.32 -54.83
C THR A 179 -18.21 16.66 -54.27
N HIS A 180 -17.26 16.62 -53.31
CA HIS A 180 -16.05 17.46 -53.38
C HIS A 180 -15.01 17.00 -52.35
N LEU A 181 -13.76 16.91 -52.77
CA LEU A 181 -12.56 16.71 -51.97
C LEU A 181 -12.57 17.57 -50.69
N GLN A 182 -12.46 16.95 -49.52
CA GLN A 182 -12.25 17.64 -48.26
C GLN A 182 -11.24 16.88 -47.40
N HIS A 183 -9.97 16.93 -47.83
CA HIS A 183 -8.82 16.33 -47.14
C HIS A 183 -8.05 17.42 -46.33
N HIS A 184 -8.76 18.30 -45.61
CA HIS A 184 -8.17 19.52 -45.04
C HIS A 184 -8.46 19.80 -43.55
N SER A 185 -9.05 18.88 -42.78
CA SER A 185 -9.31 19.10 -41.34
C SER A 185 -8.38 18.35 -40.38
N HIS A 186 -7.43 17.53 -40.85
CA HIS A 186 -6.64 16.67 -39.95
C HIS A 186 -5.44 17.37 -39.28
N HIS A 187 -4.98 18.53 -39.78
CA HIS A 187 -3.76 19.17 -39.27
C HIS A 187 -3.94 19.99 -37.97
N GLN A 188 -5.15 20.45 -37.66
CA GLN A 188 -5.41 21.23 -36.43
C GLN A 188 -5.40 20.34 -35.18
N ASP A 189 -5.95 19.13 -35.28
CA ASP A 189 -6.02 18.17 -34.18
C ASP A 189 -4.63 17.72 -33.70
N ASP A 190 -3.67 17.57 -34.63
CA ASP A 190 -2.30 17.20 -34.30
C ASP A 190 -1.59 18.26 -33.43
N THR A 191 -1.81 19.54 -33.71
CA THR A 191 -1.22 20.63 -32.92
C THR A 191 -1.81 20.69 -31.51
N GLN A 192 -3.12 20.52 -31.37
CA GLN A 192 -3.79 20.49 -30.07
C GLN A 192 -3.35 19.26 -29.26
N GLN A 193 -3.23 18.10 -29.90
CA GLN A 193 -2.80 16.87 -29.24
C GLN A 193 -1.35 16.94 -28.77
N ARG A 194 -0.45 17.56 -29.56
CA ARG A 194 0.93 17.87 -29.14
C ARG A 194 0.96 18.82 -27.95
N ALA A 195 0.15 19.88 -27.96
CA ALA A 195 0.06 20.82 -26.84
C ALA A 195 -0.44 20.14 -25.54
N ILE A 196 -1.46 19.27 -25.63
CA ILE A 196 -1.94 18.48 -24.49
C ILE A 196 -0.84 17.55 -23.97
N MET A 197 -0.11 16.90 -24.87
CA MET A 197 0.99 16.02 -24.48
C MET A 197 2.11 16.79 -23.76
N MET A 198 2.49 17.95 -24.28
CA MET A 198 3.47 18.85 -23.65
C MET A 198 3.02 19.28 -22.25
N LYS A 199 1.76 19.71 -22.09
CA LYS A 199 1.21 20.12 -20.80
C LYS A 199 1.18 18.96 -19.79
N ARG A 200 0.88 17.73 -20.23
CA ARG A 200 0.95 16.54 -19.37
C ARG A 200 2.38 16.23 -18.94
N GLN A 201 3.36 16.42 -19.83
CA GLN A 201 4.77 16.22 -19.52
C GLN A 201 5.28 17.27 -18.52
N GLU A 202 4.94 18.54 -18.72
CA GLU A 202 5.29 19.63 -17.81
C GLU A 202 4.68 19.41 -16.42
N ASN A 203 3.40 19.05 -16.34
CA ASN A 203 2.76 18.75 -15.07
C ASN A 203 3.45 17.57 -14.35
N ALA A 204 3.78 16.51 -15.09
CA ALA A 204 4.50 15.36 -14.53
C ALA A 204 5.91 15.72 -14.03
N GLN A 205 6.59 16.64 -14.73
CA GLN A 205 7.89 17.16 -14.31
C GLN A 205 7.78 18.01 -13.04
N ARG A 206 6.83 18.96 -13.00
CA ARG A 206 6.56 19.78 -11.81
C ARG A 206 6.24 18.94 -10.58
N LEU A 207 5.45 17.86 -10.73
CA LEU A 207 5.18 16.93 -9.63
C LEU A 207 6.43 16.19 -9.16
N SER A 208 7.33 15.83 -10.09
CA SER A 208 8.62 15.21 -9.74
C SER A 208 9.50 16.18 -8.97
N GLU A 209 9.60 17.43 -9.42
CA GLU A 209 10.35 18.50 -8.76
C GLU A 209 9.81 18.77 -7.34
N GLN A 210 8.48 18.91 -7.18
CA GLN A 210 7.86 19.07 -5.85
C GLN A 210 8.16 17.91 -4.89
N ARG A 211 8.22 16.67 -5.40
CA ARG A 211 8.59 15.51 -4.58
C ARG A 211 10.06 15.57 -4.17
N LEU A 212 10.95 15.98 -5.06
CA LEU A 212 12.38 16.10 -4.78
C LEU A 212 12.65 17.20 -3.74
N GLU A 213 12.03 18.37 -3.88
CA GLU A 213 12.08 19.46 -2.90
C GLU A 213 11.56 19.00 -1.53
N LYS A 214 10.45 18.26 -1.51
CA LYS A 214 9.91 17.70 -0.26
C LYS A 214 10.86 16.68 0.36
N ILE A 215 11.48 15.80 -0.43
CA ILE A 215 12.49 14.86 0.06
C ILE A 215 13.67 15.61 0.69
N GLU A 216 14.15 16.68 0.06
CA GLU A 216 15.25 17.50 0.59
C GLU A 216 14.87 18.17 1.91
N SER A 217 13.70 18.80 1.98
CA SER A 217 13.21 19.41 3.22
C SER A 217 13.05 18.40 4.36
N LEU A 218 12.54 17.19 4.08
CA LEU A 218 12.43 16.13 5.07
C LEU A 218 13.81 15.62 5.51
N GLN A 219 14.79 15.56 4.60
CA GLN A 219 16.16 15.17 4.93
C GLN A 219 16.80 16.18 5.89
N GLN A 220 16.62 17.48 5.65
CA GLN A 220 17.07 18.53 6.57
C GLN A 220 16.44 18.40 7.96
N GLN A 221 15.15 18.04 8.04
CA GLN A 221 14.48 17.79 9.32
C GLN A 221 15.01 16.57 10.05
N VAL A 222 15.36 15.50 9.32
CA VAL A 222 16.03 14.32 9.89
C VAL A 222 17.38 14.72 10.49
N ASP A 223 18.17 15.49 9.74
CA ASP A 223 19.50 15.93 10.18
C ASP A 223 19.39 16.85 11.42
N HIS A 224 18.41 17.76 11.44
CA HIS A 224 18.11 18.59 12.62
C HIS A 224 17.71 17.74 13.84
N ALA A 225 16.86 16.72 13.66
CA ALA A 225 16.47 15.82 14.76
C ALA A 225 17.68 15.04 15.30
N ILE A 226 18.59 14.59 14.43
CA ILE A 226 19.83 13.92 14.82
C ILE A 226 20.74 14.87 15.61
N GLN A 227 20.92 16.11 15.14
CA GLN A 227 21.74 17.11 15.83
C GLN A 227 21.15 17.47 17.20
N SER A 228 19.83 17.65 17.28
CA SER A 228 19.13 17.96 18.54
C SER A 228 19.28 16.83 19.55
N ARG A 229 19.10 15.57 19.10
CA ARG A 229 19.34 14.37 19.91
C ARG A 229 20.77 14.34 20.46
N GLN A 230 21.77 14.53 19.60
CA GLN A 230 23.18 14.56 20.01
C GLN A 230 23.48 15.68 21.02
N ALA A 231 22.88 16.87 20.84
CA ALA A 231 23.02 17.97 21.77
C ALA A 231 22.43 17.64 23.15
N THR A 232 21.26 16.97 23.20
CA THR A 232 20.65 16.50 24.44
C THR A 232 21.49 15.39 25.10
N GLU A 233 22.02 14.43 24.34
CA GLU A 233 22.92 13.38 24.88
C GLU A 233 24.19 13.99 25.50
N ASN A 234 24.78 14.99 24.84
CA ASN A 234 25.96 15.69 25.37
C ASN A 234 25.65 16.46 26.65
N GLN A 235 24.47 17.09 26.75
CA GLN A 235 24.01 17.73 27.99
C GLN A 235 23.84 16.70 29.12
N LEU A 236 23.26 15.54 28.81
CA LEU A 236 23.09 14.45 29.75
C LEU A 236 24.43 13.96 30.29
N ALA A 237 25.41 13.73 29.40
CA ALA A 237 26.76 13.33 29.77
C ALA A 237 27.48 14.37 30.65
N GLN A 238 27.27 15.67 30.41
CA GLN A 238 27.84 16.75 31.22
C GLN A 238 27.12 16.92 32.57
N SER A 239 25.81 16.68 32.62
CA SER A 239 24.96 16.83 33.80
C SER A 239 25.01 15.64 34.77
N SER A 240 25.80 14.60 34.47
CA SER A 240 25.98 13.37 35.26
C SER A 240 26.32 13.58 36.74
N THR A 241 26.76 14.79 37.13
CA THR A 241 27.09 15.18 38.51
C THR A 241 25.92 15.78 39.29
N CYS A 242 24.82 16.16 38.63
CA CYS A 242 23.63 16.73 39.25
C CYS A 242 22.57 15.64 39.50
N ARG A 243 22.05 15.58 40.74
CA ARG A 243 21.17 14.50 41.24
C ARG A 243 19.68 14.74 40.95
N ASP A 244 19.35 15.54 39.95
CA ASP A 244 17.95 15.84 39.60
C ASP A 244 17.38 14.76 38.66
N THR A 245 16.78 13.74 39.28
CA THR A 245 16.14 12.61 38.59
C THR A 245 15.01 13.03 37.66
N LEU A 246 14.28 14.10 37.98
CA LEU A 246 13.17 14.57 37.16
C LEU A 246 13.68 15.20 35.86
N ALA A 247 14.75 16.00 35.95
CA ALA A 247 15.39 16.59 34.78
C ALA A 247 15.97 15.51 33.84
N GLN A 248 16.54 14.44 34.40
CA GLN A 248 17.08 13.32 33.62
C GLN A 248 15.99 12.59 32.82
N LEU A 249 14.86 12.25 33.47
CA LEU A 249 13.73 11.60 32.80
C LEU A 249 13.12 12.48 31.70
N ALA A 250 13.04 13.80 31.93
CA ALA A 250 12.56 14.75 30.91
C ALA A 250 13.47 14.78 29.67
N MET A 251 14.79 14.77 29.87
CA MET A 251 15.75 14.71 28.75
C MET A 251 15.68 13.37 28.01
N GLU A 252 15.53 12.25 28.73
CA GLU A 252 15.37 10.93 28.14
C GLU A 252 14.10 10.82 27.28
N ALA A 253 12.99 11.40 27.75
CA ALA A 253 11.76 11.49 26.97
C ALA A 253 11.94 12.29 25.66
N GLU A 254 12.73 13.38 25.69
CA GLU A 254 13.07 14.13 24.46
C GLU A 254 13.92 13.31 23.48
N LEU A 255 14.87 12.50 23.97
CA LEU A 255 15.64 11.59 23.10
C LEU A 255 14.73 10.60 22.36
N ILE A 256 13.73 10.05 23.04
CA ILE A 256 12.73 9.16 22.43
C ILE A 256 11.94 9.92 21.35
N ARG A 257 11.49 11.15 21.63
CA ARG A 257 10.76 11.98 20.67
C ARG A 257 11.57 12.28 19.40
N TYR A 258 12.86 12.57 19.53
CA TYR A 258 13.72 12.79 18.36
C TYR A 258 13.87 11.52 17.51
N GLU A 259 13.98 10.35 18.14
CA GLU A 259 14.07 9.07 17.43
C GLU A 259 12.77 8.74 16.69
N GLU A 260 11.61 8.92 17.34
CA GLU A 260 10.30 8.75 16.69
C GLU A 260 10.12 9.69 15.48
N THR A 261 10.53 10.94 15.64
CA THR A 261 10.47 11.95 14.57
C THR A 261 11.35 11.54 13.40
N LYS A 262 12.59 11.15 13.65
CA LYS A 262 13.52 10.62 12.63
C LYS A 262 12.92 9.42 11.90
N ILE A 263 12.33 8.46 12.61
CA ILE A 263 11.71 7.27 12.00
C ILE A 263 10.54 7.68 11.09
N LYS A 264 9.65 8.57 11.56
CA LYS A 264 8.51 9.06 10.77
C LYS A 264 8.97 9.75 9.48
N LEU A 265 9.90 10.69 9.59
CA LEU A 265 10.44 11.42 8.44
C LEU A 265 11.14 10.47 7.44
N THR A 266 11.92 9.51 7.93
CA THR A 266 12.61 8.52 7.07
C THR A 266 11.63 7.64 6.30
N LYS A 267 10.50 7.25 6.91
CA LYS A 267 9.42 6.52 6.23
C LYS A 267 8.79 7.37 5.12
N GLU A 268 8.52 8.65 5.38
CA GLU A 268 7.96 9.56 4.38
C GLU A 268 8.92 9.77 3.20
N ILE A 269 10.22 9.99 3.47
CA ILE A 269 11.27 10.07 2.45
C ILE A 269 11.29 8.81 1.58
N SER A 270 11.18 7.63 2.20
CA SER A 270 11.18 6.35 1.49
C SER A 270 9.97 6.20 0.56
N LYS A 271 8.78 6.65 1.00
CA LYS A 271 7.56 6.69 0.19
C LYS A 271 7.74 7.61 -1.03
N LEU A 272 8.22 8.83 -0.83
CA LEU A 272 8.45 9.79 -1.92
C LEU A 272 9.53 9.29 -2.90
N LYS A 273 10.63 8.71 -2.41
CA LYS A 273 11.66 8.08 -3.27
C LYS A 273 11.09 6.92 -4.09
N ALA A 274 10.17 6.12 -3.55
CA ALA A 274 9.50 5.05 -4.30
C ALA A 274 8.63 5.62 -5.43
N GLN A 275 7.85 6.67 -5.15
CA GLN A 275 7.05 7.37 -6.17
C GLN A 275 7.94 7.96 -7.27
N GLU A 276 9.09 8.54 -6.89
CA GLU A 276 10.04 9.12 -7.85
C GLU A 276 10.70 8.03 -8.72
N ARG A 277 11.11 6.90 -8.14
CA ARG A 277 11.59 5.74 -8.92
C ARG A 277 10.56 5.25 -9.94
N LYS A 278 9.28 5.19 -9.53
CA LYS A 278 8.17 4.84 -10.42
C LYS A 278 8.04 5.86 -11.56
N HIS A 279 8.08 7.17 -11.26
CA HIS A 279 8.08 8.23 -12.29
C HIS A 279 9.23 8.07 -13.29
N GLN A 280 10.46 7.88 -12.79
CA GLN A 280 11.65 7.69 -13.64
C GLN A 280 11.56 6.43 -14.50
N TRP A 281 11.00 5.35 -13.97
CA TRP A 281 10.76 4.12 -14.73
C TRP A 281 9.82 4.37 -15.92
N TYR A 282 8.69 5.06 -15.69
CA TYR A 282 7.76 5.42 -16.76
C TYR A 282 8.40 6.36 -17.78
N LYS A 283 9.15 7.37 -17.33
CA LYS A 283 9.87 8.31 -18.19
C LYS A 283 10.86 7.58 -19.11
N ARG A 284 11.67 6.69 -18.55
CA ARG A 284 12.65 5.87 -19.29
C ARG A 284 11.96 4.92 -20.28
N ARG A 285 10.89 4.25 -19.85
CA ARG A 285 10.15 3.32 -20.72
C ARG A 285 9.42 4.04 -21.85
N LYS A 286 8.90 5.25 -21.61
CA LYS A 286 8.31 6.10 -22.64
C LYS A 286 9.35 6.54 -23.68
N MET A 287 10.51 7.02 -23.23
CA MET A 287 11.60 7.41 -24.13
C MET A 287 12.07 6.26 -25.03
N LYS A 288 12.17 5.04 -24.48
CA LYS A 288 12.52 3.85 -25.29
C LYS A 288 11.50 3.59 -26.41
N ARG A 289 10.19 3.70 -26.12
CA ARG A 289 9.14 3.52 -27.12
C ARG A 289 9.17 4.58 -28.22
N SER A 290 9.42 5.84 -27.84
CA SER A 290 9.55 6.94 -28.81
C SER A 290 10.80 6.81 -29.68
N ALA A 291 11.93 6.36 -29.11
CA ALA A 291 13.16 6.14 -29.87
C ALA A 291 13.04 4.99 -30.88
N SER A 292 12.35 3.89 -30.53
CA SER A 292 12.14 2.77 -31.44
C SER A 292 11.22 3.11 -32.63
N ASN A 293 10.28 4.04 -32.47
CA ASN A 293 9.41 4.49 -33.57
C ASN A 293 10.08 5.46 -34.56
N THR A 294 11.26 6.00 -34.23
CA THR A 294 12.01 6.93 -35.10
C THR A 294 13.07 6.23 -35.97
N SER A 295 13.36 4.95 -35.73
CA SER A 295 14.46 4.22 -36.39
C SER A 295 14.05 3.39 -37.62
N GLN A 296 12.83 3.52 -38.13
CA GLN A 296 12.35 2.73 -39.27
C GLN A 296 11.92 3.63 -40.45
N TYR A 297 12.88 4.39 -40.98
CA TYR A 297 12.77 5.03 -42.30
C TYR A 297 14.16 5.26 -42.89
N THR A 298 14.96 4.20 -43.00
CA THR A 298 15.97 4.15 -44.06
C THR A 298 15.25 3.58 -45.28
N ASP A 299 14.85 4.52 -46.12
CA ASP A 299 14.60 4.40 -47.55
C ASP A 299 15.73 3.59 -48.20
N GLU A 300 15.56 2.27 -48.27
CA GLU A 300 16.28 1.43 -49.23
C GLU A 300 15.22 0.75 -50.07
N GLY A 301 15.04 1.29 -51.27
CA GLY A 301 13.99 0.92 -52.21
C GLY A 301 13.95 -0.58 -52.48
N PHE A 302 12.89 -1.23 -52.01
CA PHE A 302 12.49 -2.52 -52.55
C PHE A 302 11.35 -2.30 -53.53
N SER A 303 11.78 -2.21 -54.79
CA SER A 303 10.97 -2.17 -55.99
C SER A 303 9.86 -3.23 -55.96
N SER A 304 8.65 -2.76 -56.26
CA SER A 304 7.45 -3.54 -56.47
C SER A 304 7.65 -4.58 -57.57
N GLN A 305 7.45 -5.87 -57.26
CA GLN A 305 6.97 -6.83 -58.25
C GLN A 305 5.76 -7.61 -57.68
N PRO A 306 4.64 -7.66 -58.42
CA PRO A 306 3.50 -8.49 -58.06
C PRO A 306 3.73 -9.90 -58.63
N SER A 307 3.98 -10.88 -57.75
CA SER A 307 3.98 -12.29 -58.15
C SER A 307 2.61 -12.91 -57.88
N SER A 308 2.05 -13.42 -58.97
CA SER A 308 0.82 -14.15 -59.12
C SER A 308 0.83 -15.52 -58.43
N TYR A 309 -0.35 -15.95 -57.99
CA TYR A 309 -0.96 -17.26 -58.31
C TYR A 309 -0.13 -18.54 -58.06
N PHE A 310 -0.54 -19.37 -57.10
CA PHE A 310 -0.74 -20.81 -57.33
C PHE A 310 -1.66 -21.43 -56.27
N GLU A 311 -2.60 -22.23 -56.75
CA GLU A 311 -3.61 -23.02 -56.04
C GLU A 311 -3.05 -24.34 -55.46
N GLU A 312 -3.75 -24.80 -54.43
CA GLU A 312 -4.17 -26.18 -54.11
C GLU A 312 -3.21 -27.30 -53.67
N ASP A 313 -3.87 -28.16 -52.88
CA ASP A 313 -3.62 -29.56 -52.48
C ASP A 313 -2.60 -29.86 -51.36
N SER A 314 -2.97 -30.40 -50.19
CA SER A 314 -3.80 -31.56 -49.80
C SER A 314 -3.00 -32.88 -49.69
N PHE A 315 -3.28 -33.61 -48.60
CA PHE A 315 -2.93 -34.99 -48.22
C PHE A 315 -1.65 -35.34 -47.41
N HIS A 316 -1.92 -35.80 -46.16
CA HIS A 316 -1.45 -37.01 -45.44
C HIS A 316 0.02 -37.45 -45.48
N HIS A 317 0.66 -37.63 -44.29
CA HIS A 317 0.89 -38.95 -43.66
C HIS A 317 1.67 -38.85 -42.32
N ALA A 318 1.51 -39.90 -41.52
CA ALA A 318 1.97 -40.08 -40.15
C ALA A 318 3.25 -40.94 -40.04
N ILE A 319 3.66 -41.19 -38.79
CA ILE A 319 4.34 -42.38 -38.22
C ILE A 319 5.82 -42.24 -37.81
N SER A 320 6.06 -42.66 -36.54
CA SER A 320 7.28 -43.21 -35.91
C SER A 320 8.52 -42.34 -35.73
N SER A 321 9.42 -42.59 -34.77
CA SER A 321 9.49 -43.37 -33.51
C SER A 321 10.94 -43.23 -33.03
N ASN A 322 11.14 -43.09 -31.71
CA ASN A 322 12.25 -43.58 -30.88
C ASN A 322 13.74 -43.33 -31.21
N CYS A 323 14.54 -43.18 -30.13
CA CYS A 323 15.87 -43.76 -29.83
C CYS A 323 16.55 -42.90 -28.73
N THR A 324 16.54 -43.25 -27.44
CA THR A 324 17.46 -44.13 -26.68
C THR A 324 18.89 -43.61 -26.44
N ALA A 325 19.13 -43.25 -25.16
CA ALA A 325 20.24 -43.55 -24.24
C ALA A 325 21.71 -43.76 -24.72
N SER A 326 22.66 -43.12 -24.01
CA SER A 326 23.93 -43.64 -23.42
C SER A 326 24.80 -42.43 -22.96
N LEU A 327 25.43 -42.26 -21.79
CA LEU A 327 26.22 -43.05 -20.82
C LEU A 327 27.65 -43.46 -21.27
N SER A 328 28.67 -42.75 -20.73
CA SER A 328 30.06 -43.17 -20.44
C SER A 328 30.78 -41.97 -19.80
N THR A 329 31.35 -41.93 -18.59
CA THR A 329 32.25 -42.79 -17.78
C THR A 329 33.71 -42.82 -18.27
N THR A 330 34.60 -42.09 -17.58
CA THR A 330 36.02 -42.38 -17.25
C THR A 330 36.46 -41.29 -16.23
N SER A 331 36.94 -41.50 -15.00
CA SER A 331 37.89 -42.42 -14.33
C SER A 331 39.35 -41.94 -14.31
N SER A 332 39.76 -41.51 -13.10
CA SER A 332 41.01 -41.79 -12.36
C SER A 332 42.32 -40.96 -12.51
N GLN A 333 42.84 -40.67 -11.30
CA GLN A 333 44.24 -40.80 -10.81
C GLN A 333 45.17 -39.57 -10.66
N SER A 334 45.29 -39.15 -9.38
CA SER A 334 46.47 -38.86 -8.55
C SER A 334 47.85 -38.57 -9.18
N LEU A 335 48.57 -37.56 -8.65
CA LEU A 335 49.84 -37.72 -7.90
C LEU A 335 50.35 -36.39 -7.30
N ASN A 336 50.99 -36.50 -6.13
CA ASN A 336 51.76 -35.48 -5.40
C ASN A 336 53.02 -35.03 -6.18
N VAL A 337 53.52 -33.82 -5.89
CA VAL A 337 54.90 -33.47 -5.47
C VAL A 337 55.04 -31.94 -5.45
N GLY A 338 55.56 -31.40 -4.36
CA GLY A 338 55.74 -29.96 -4.15
C GLY A 338 56.98 -29.37 -4.82
N PHE A 339 56.94 -28.06 -5.05
CA PHE A 339 58.12 -27.21 -5.15
C PHE A 339 57.76 -25.78 -4.76
N SER A 340 58.59 -25.21 -3.88
CA SER A 340 58.49 -23.86 -3.32
C SER A 340 59.46 -22.93 -4.06
N VAL A 341 58.99 -21.80 -4.60
CA VAL A 341 59.82 -20.60 -4.89
C VAL A 341 58.95 -19.32 -4.78
N TYR A 342 59.55 -18.26 -4.26
CA TYR A 342 59.01 -16.97 -3.81
C TYR A 342 58.49 -15.98 -4.89
N LYS A 343 57.46 -15.17 -4.48
CA LYS A 343 57.18 -13.72 -4.76
C LYS A 343 56.69 -13.24 -6.16
N PRO A 344 56.08 -12.03 -6.31
CA PRO A 344 55.06 -11.33 -5.48
C PRO A 344 53.91 -10.64 -6.28
N LEU A 345 52.81 -10.31 -5.57
CA LEU A 345 51.86 -9.17 -5.71
C LEU A 345 51.20 -8.82 -7.06
N SER A 346 49.86 -8.95 -7.12
CA SER A 346 48.89 -7.90 -7.54
C SER A 346 47.43 -8.36 -7.27
N PRO A 347 46.55 -7.55 -6.65
CA PRO A 347 45.16 -7.92 -6.40
C PRO A 347 44.25 -7.48 -7.56
N THR A 348 43.60 -8.42 -8.24
CA THR A 348 42.38 -8.14 -9.01
C THR A 348 41.21 -8.87 -8.35
N SER A 349 40.43 -8.12 -7.57
CA SER A 349 39.21 -8.60 -6.93
C SER A 349 38.03 -8.35 -7.87
N SER A 350 37.64 -9.37 -8.64
CA SER A 350 36.36 -9.42 -9.36
C SER A 350 35.27 -9.99 -8.45
N TYR A 351 34.53 -9.10 -7.80
CA TYR A 351 33.35 -9.46 -7.01
C TYR A 351 32.14 -9.61 -7.96
N SER A 352 31.75 -10.85 -8.25
CA SER A 352 30.47 -11.17 -8.89
C SER A 352 29.36 -11.13 -7.84
N ALA A 353 28.51 -10.11 -7.91
CA ALA A 353 27.28 -10.03 -7.13
C ALA A 353 26.09 -10.55 -7.96
N SER A 354 25.60 -11.73 -7.61
CA SER A 354 24.33 -12.28 -8.11
C SER A 354 23.18 -11.66 -7.30
N TYR A 355 22.29 -10.91 -7.95
CA TYR A 355 21.07 -10.36 -7.32
C TYR A 355 19.91 -11.37 -7.39
N PRO A 356 19.13 -11.56 -6.31
CA PRO A 356 17.87 -12.28 -6.38
C PRO A 356 16.74 -11.39 -6.91
N SER A 357 15.91 -12.02 -7.74
CA SER A 357 14.69 -11.51 -8.36
C SER A 357 13.74 -10.90 -7.33
N SER A 358 13.38 -9.62 -7.51
CA SER A 358 12.37 -8.93 -6.70
C SER A 358 10.99 -9.18 -7.27
N GLN A 359 10.18 -9.92 -6.51
CA GLN A 359 8.77 -10.21 -6.80
C GLN A 359 7.90 -9.02 -6.32
N GLU A 360 7.04 -8.55 -7.22
CA GLU A 360 6.22 -7.34 -7.09
C GLU A 360 5.13 -7.48 -6.00
N TYR A 361 5.08 -6.55 -5.05
CA TYR A 361 3.87 -6.26 -4.28
C TYR A 361 3.25 -4.96 -4.81
N ASN A 362 2.04 -5.09 -5.35
CA ASN A 362 1.16 -3.99 -5.73
C ASN A 362 0.28 -3.62 -4.53
N ASP A 363 0.70 -2.64 -3.74
CA ASP A 363 -0.21 -1.91 -2.84
C ASP A 363 -0.58 -0.59 -3.50
N ASN A 364 -1.82 -0.53 -4.01
CA ASN A 364 -2.49 0.67 -4.51
C ASN A 364 -3.46 1.13 -3.42
N ASP A 365 -3.00 1.98 -2.50
CA ASP A 365 -3.85 2.85 -1.71
C ASP A 365 -3.57 4.30 -2.12
N ASN A 366 -4.32 4.76 -3.13
CA ASN A 366 -4.40 6.16 -3.52
C ASN A 366 -5.64 6.76 -2.84
N ASP A 367 -5.44 7.37 -1.67
CA ASP A 367 -6.32 8.41 -1.15
C ASP A 367 -5.82 9.74 -1.72
N ASP A 368 -6.42 10.18 -2.83
CA ASP A 368 -6.25 11.52 -3.38
C ASP A 368 -7.45 12.39 -2.91
N ASP A 369 -7.23 13.22 -1.90
CA ASP A 369 -8.11 14.34 -1.54
C ASP A 369 -7.89 15.48 -2.55
N ASP A 370 -8.82 15.63 -3.51
CA ASP A 370 -8.86 16.75 -4.46
C ASP A 370 -9.73 17.89 -3.88
N ASP A 371 -9.10 18.85 -3.23
CA ASP A 371 -9.70 20.15 -2.87
C ASP A 371 -9.80 21.03 -4.13
N ARG A 372 -11.03 21.19 -4.65
CA ARG A 372 -11.32 22.00 -5.82
C ARG A 372 -12.24 23.17 -5.46
N LEU A 373 -11.64 24.25 -4.95
CA LEU A 373 -12.32 25.54 -4.82
C LEU A 373 -12.39 26.26 -6.17
N THR A 374 -13.62 26.43 -6.65
CA THR A 374 -14.01 27.31 -7.76
C THR A 374 -14.02 28.77 -7.31
N LEU A 375 -13.25 29.65 -7.98
CA LEU A 375 -13.48 31.09 -7.94
C LEU A 375 -13.58 31.65 -9.35
N GLN A 376 -14.72 32.29 -9.61
CA GLN A 376 -15.05 33.06 -10.80
C GLN A 376 -14.62 34.53 -10.61
N SER A 377 -14.02 35.09 -11.67
CA SER A 377 -14.25 36.42 -12.26
C SER A 377 -14.30 37.68 -11.36
N ARG A 378 -13.35 38.62 -11.53
CA ARG A 378 -13.48 39.85 -12.36
C ARG A 378 -12.42 40.93 -12.08
N ASN A 379 -12.08 41.62 -13.17
CA ASN A 379 -11.75 43.03 -13.34
C ASN A 379 -10.32 43.57 -13.06
N SER A 380 -9.80 44.12 -14.15
CA SER A 380 -8.71 45.06 -14.39
C SER A 380 -8.68 46.27 -13.44
N VAL A 381 -7.49 46.65 -12.98
CA VAL A 381 -7.03 48.06 -12.97
C VAL A 381 -5.50 48.12 -13.02
N SER A 382 -4.99 48.99 -13.88
CA SER A 382 -3.63 49.50 -13.95
C SER A 382 -3.25 50.27 -12.66
N SER A 383 -2.01 50.17 -12.18
CA SER A 383 -1.13 51.34 -11.90
C SER A 383 0.16 50.96 -11.16
N GLN A 384 1.28 51.37 -11.79
CA GLN A 384 2.41 52.10 -11.22
C GLN A 384 3.19 51.52 -10.02
N SER A 385 4.39 51.06 -10.33
CA SER A 385 5.51 50.87 -9.41
C SER A 385 6.05 52.21 -8.90
N SER A 386 6.23 52.33 -7.58
CA SER A 386 7.20 53.25 -6.99
C SER A 386 7.64 52.74 -5.61
N THR A 387 8.96 52.65 -5.46
CA THR A 387 9.75 52.54 -4.23
C THR A 387 9.35 53.58 -3.18
N THR A 388 9.48 53.29 -1.88
CA THR A 388 10.29 54.04 -0.87
C THR A 388 10.22 53.35 0.51
N THR A 389 11.38 53.26 1.14
CA THR A 389 11.71 52.93 2.54
C THR A 389 11.00 53.83 3.57
N ILE A 390 10.80 53.38 4.81
CA ILE A 390 11.04 54.15 6.07
C ILE A 390 10.67 53.31 7.30
N SER A 391 11.57 53.37 8.27
CA SER A 391 11.59 52.77 9.60
C SER A 391 10.60 53.43 10.60
N ASN A 392 10.60 52.86 11.83
CA ASN A 392 10.22 53.43 13.13
C ASN A 392 8.72 53.33 13.50
N LEU A 393 8.28 53.15 14.75
CA LEU A 393 8.85 52.93 16.10
C LEU A 393 7.62 52.68 17.02
N LEU A 394 7.85 52.09 18.21
CA LEU A 394 7.07 52.25 19.47
C LEU A 394 5.59 51.81 19.55
N CYS A 395 5.23 50.88 20.46
CA CYS A 395 4.84 51.17 21.86
C CYS A 395 4.23 49.93 22.60
N CYS A 396 4.39 49.92 23.93
CA CYS A 396 4.08 48.91 24.98
C CYS A 396 2.57 48.54 25.12
N SER A 397 2.07 47.57 25.92
CA SER A 397 2.32 47.14 27.33
C SER A 397 1.70 45.73 27.55
N ARG A 398 2.31 44.77 28.29
CA ARG A 398 2.29 44.51 29.75
C ARG A 398 0.89 44.28 30.37
N GLU A 399 0.66 43.05 30.88
CA GLU A 399 -0.13 42.60 32.06
C GLU A 399 -0.58 41.14 31.84
N SER A 400 0.09 40.11 32.37
CA SER A 400 -0.02 39.50 33.72
C SER A 400 -1.45 39.18 34.18
N ASP A 401 -1.82 37.90 34.17
CA ASP A 401 -2.63 37.34 35.25
C ASP A 401 -2.39 35.85 35.46
N VAL A 402 -1.89 35.53 36.66
CA VAL A 402 -1.65 34.21 37.20
C VAL A 402 -2.87 33.87 38.06
N ARG A 403 -3.63 32.83 37.68
CA ARG A 403 -4.68 32.28 38.54
C ARG A 403 -4.28 30.90 39.04
N ALA A 404 -3.80 30.88 40.28
CA ALA A 404 -3.70 29.69 41.11
C ALA A 404 -5.10 29.26 41.60
N SER A 405 -5.36 27.95 41.64
CA SER A 405 -6.49 27.34 42.35
C SER A 405 -5.96 26.04 42.95
N SER A 406 -5.62 26.07 44.23
CA SER A 406 -6.47 25.63 45.36
C SER A 406 -6.39 24.12 45.58
N ILE A 407 -5.48 23.75 46.48
CA ILE A 407 -5.30 22.43 47.08
C ILE A 407 -6.42 22.22 48.12
N HIS A 408 -7.22 21.16 47.96
CA HIS A 408 -8.04 20.62 49.03
C HIS A 408 -7.29 19.45 49.68
N ARG A 409 -6.95 19.61 50.97
CA ARG A 409 -6.63 18.50 51.87
C ARG A 409 -7.93 17.87 52.34
N PHE A 410 -7.99 16.54 52.35
CA PHE A 410 -8.90 15.78 53.20
C PHE A 410 -8.06 14.82 54.04
N ASP A 411 -8.07 15.06 55.35
CA ASP A 411 -7.79 14.06 56.39
C ASP A 411 -9.13 13.75 57.05
N ARG A 412 -9.54 12.48 57.03
CA ARG A 412 -10.18 11.78 58.15
C ARG A 412 -10.22 10.28 57.91
#